data_AF-A0A226EFF2-F1
#
_entry.id   AF-A0A226EFF2-F1
#
_cell.length_a   1.000
_cell.length_b   1.000
_cell.length_c   1.000
_cell.angle_alpha   90.00
_cell.angle_beta   90.00
_cell.angle_gamma   90.00
#
_symmetry.space_group_name_H-M   'P 1'
#
loop_
_entity.id
_entity.type
_entity.pdbx_description
1 polymer ?
#
loop_
_entity_poly.entity_id
_entity_poly.type
_entity_poly.pdbx_seq_one_letter_code
_entity_poly.pdbx_strand_id
1 'polypeptide(L)'
;MAAKRIASSSINWAAIAEKVPENQRVFFNALKGRSDGYLRRVLSNPESAPKIDWAAYKAKVSPALVDSFQKQYDAFKVPYPSDKYSAEIATQEQQAAKEIQAFIAGSNERIKVNQAGIAKWDDVLPFEEMTLEDFKDAFPEHSLDFINKPTFWPHTPEEQPGYKPPKDQVAAH
;
A
#
# COMPACT_ATOMS: atom_id res chain seq x y z
N MET A 1 34.44 10.41 3.61
CA MET A 1 33.38 10.66 2.61
C MET A 1 32.87 9.39 1.91
N ALA A 2 33.22 8.17 2.36
CA ALA A 2 32.70 6.91 1.80
C ALA A 2 31.36 6.48 2.44
N ALA A 3 31.16 6.77 3.73
CA ALA A 3 29.94 6.40 4.48
C ALA A 3 28.63 7.11 4.00
N LYS A 4 28.73 8.09 3.09
CA LYS A 4 27.58 8.81 2.53
C LYS A 4 27.09 8.26 1.17
N ARG A 5 27.87 7.38 0.49
CA ARG A 5 27.45 6.83 -0.82
C ARG A 5 26.47 5.68 -0.68
N ILE A 6 26.53 4.95 0.42
CA ILE A 6 25.69 3.81 0.74
C ILE A 6 25.23 4.05 2.17
N ALA A 7 24.37 5.05 2.39
CA ALA A 7 23.62 5.09 3.63
C ALA A 7 22.62 3.92 3.58
N SER A 8 23.08 2.73 3.97
CA SER A 8 22.37 1.81 4.86
C SER A 8 20.86 1.60 4.61
N SER A 9 20.40 1.51 3.36
CA SER A 9 19.02 1.10 3.12
C SER A 9 18.99 -0.42 2.97
N SER A 10 19.13 -1.12 4.12
CA SER A 10 18.65 -2.50 4.24
C SER A 10 17.11 -2.47 4.16
N ILE A 11 16.58 -2.13 2.99
CA ILE A 11 15.16 -2.14 2.72
C ILE A 11 14.75 -3.60 2.82
N ASN A 12 13.92 -3.92 3.81
CA ASN A 12 13.36 -5.25 3.92
C ASN A 12 12.26 -5.44 2.86
N TRP A 13 12.69 -5.78 1.64
CA TRP A 13 11.80 -6.01 0.51
C TRP A 13 10.80 -7.14 0.75
N ALA A 14 11.15 -8.13 1.60
CA ALA A 14 10.24 -9.21 1.95
C ALA A 14 9.06 -8.72 2.80
N ALA A 15 9.35 -7.93 3.84
CA ALA A 15 8.31 -7.36 4.69
C ALA A 15 7.36 -6.43 3.92
N ILE A 16 7.88 -5.68 2.94
CA ILE A 16 7.02 -4.83 2.08
C ILE A 16 6.18 -5.69 1.15
N ALA A 17 6.76 -6.74 0.55
CA ALA A 17 6.04 -7.63 -0.36
C ALA A 17 4.84 -8.32 0.30
N GLU A 18 4.92 -8.64 1.59
CA GLU A 18 3.81 -9.23 2.37
C GLU A 18 2.64 -8.25 2.58
N LYS A 19 2.92 -6.95 2.64
CA LYS A 19 1.90 -5.91 2.91
C LYS A 19 1.28 -5.33 1.65
N VAL A 20 1.85 -5.62 0.47
CA VAL A 20 1.38 -5.07 -0.80
C VAL A 20 0.15 -5.83 -1.32
N PRO A 21 -0.99 -5.15 -1.54
CA PRO A 21 -2.16 -5.73 -2.18
C PRO A 21 -1.86 -6.23 -3.60
N GLU A 22 -2.60 -7.24 -4.07
CA GLU A 22 -2.31 -7.92 -5.35
C GLU A 22 -2.34 -6.97 -6.55
N ASN A 23 -3.28 -6.03 -6.56
CA ASN A 23 -3.43 -4.99 -7.58
C ASN A 23 -2.23 -4.03 -7.65
N GLN A 24 -1.41 -3.94 -6.59
CA GLN A 24 -0.26 -3.03 -6.51
C GLN A 24 1.09 -3.74 -6.67
N ARG A 25 1.12 -5.08 -6.79
CA ARG A 25 2.37 -5.86 -6.94
C ARG A 25 3.18 -5.45 -8.18
N VAL A 26 2.53 -5.06 -9.27
CA VAL A 26 3.20 -4.61 -10.49
C VAL A 26 4.05 -3.36 -10.22
N PHE A 27 3.48 -2.37 -9.51
CA PHE A 27 4.19 -1.14 -9.17
C PHE A 27 5.32 -1.39 -8.17
N PHE A 28 5.11 -2.27 -7.20
CA PHE A 28 6.15 -2.68 -6.25
C PHE A 28 7.34 -3.34 -6.96
N ASN A 29 7.09 -4.28 -7.88
CA ASN A 29 8.14 -4.93 -8.66
C ASN A 29 8.89 -3.93 -9.55
N ALA A 30 8.20 -2.95 -10.13
CA ALA A 30 8.83 -1.89 -10.90
C ALA A 30 9.72 -0.99 -10.03
N LEU A 31 9.29 -0.63 -8.82
CA LEU A 31 10.07 0.14 -7.86
C LEU A 31 11.34 -0.61 -7.45
N LYS A 32 11.18 -1.88 -7.07
CA LYS A 32 12.30 -2.75 -6.69
C LYS A 32 13.31 -2.88 -7.84
N GLY A 33 12.84 -3.16 -9.05
CA GLY A 33 13.71 -3.29 -10.23
C GLY A 33 14.48 -2.01 -10.55
N ARG A 34 13.86 -0.84 -10.39
CA ARG A 34 14.57 0.46 -10.53
C ARG A 34 15.60 0.65 -9.43
N SER A 35 15.24 0.41 -8.17
CA SER A 35 16.13 0.56 -7.01
C SER A 35 17.37 -0.33 -7.16
N ASP A 36 17.17 -1.63 -7.40
CA ASP A 36 18.26 -2.60 -7.59
C ASP A 36 19.10 -2.26 -8.83
N GLY A 37 18.48 -1.79 -9.91
CA GLY A 37 19.15 -1.34 -11.12
C GLY A 37 20.09 -0.16 -10.88
N TYR A 38 19.65 0.84 -10.10
CA TYR A 38 20.52 1.96 -9.71
C TYR A 38 21.64 1.51 -8.78
N LEU A 39 21.33 0.66 -7.79
CA LEU A 39 22.31 0.12 -6.86
C LEU A 39 23.43 -0.62 -7.61
N ARG A 40 23.08 -1.51 -8.55
CA ARG A 40 24.07 -2.22 -9.37
C ARG A 40 24.95 -1.28 -10.20
N ARG A 41 24.38 -0.21 -10.77
CA ARG A 41 25.15 0.82 -11.52
C ARG A 41 26.07 1.63 -10.64
N VAL A 42 25.68 1.90 -9.40
CA VAL A 42 26.56 2.58 -8.43
C VAL A 42 27.71 1.66 -8.04
N LEU A 43 27.45 0.37 -7.79
CA LEU A 43 28.47 -0.61 -7.45
C LEU A 43 29.44 -0.93 -8.60
N SER A 44 29.00 -0.85 -9.86
CA SER A 44 29.87 -1.10 -11.01
C SER A 44 30.89 0.01 -11.26
N ASN A 45 30.67 1.21 -10.70
CA ASN A 45 31.57 2.34 -10.87
C ASN A 45 32.57 2.41 -9.70
N PRO A 46 33.87 2.56 -9.96
CA PRO A 46 34.88 2.64 -8.91
C PRO A 46 34.66 3.87 -8.03
N GLU A 47 35.05 3.76 -6.75
CA GLU A 47 34.77 4.79 -5.76
C GLU A 47 35.48 6.12 -6.04
N SER A 48 36.69 6.04 -6.59
CA SER A 48 37.46 7.18 -7.08
C SER A 48 37.64 7.09 -8.59
N ALA A 49 37.76 8.25 -9.26
CA ALA A 49 38.23 8.27 -10.63
C ALA A 49 39.55 7.48 -10.75
N PRO A 50 39.77 6.73 -11.85
CA PRO A 50 41.02 6.02 -12.08
C PRO A 50 42.20 6.99 -11.96
N LYS A 51 43.23 6.62 -11.20
CA LYS A 51 44.44 7.45 -11.07
C LYS A 51 45.10 7.56 -12.44
N ILE A 52 45.29 8.78 -12.93
CA ILE A 52 45.97 9.05 -14.20
C ILE A 52 47.49 8.93 -13.94
N ASP A 53 48.18 8.13 -14.76
CA ASP A 53 49.64 8.03 -14.72
C ASP A 53 50.29 9.19 -15.47
N TRP A 54 50.44 10.33 -14.79
CA TRP A 54 51.07 11.53 -15.33
C TRP A 54 52.55 11.35 -15.70
N ALA A 55 53.26 10.37 -15.11
CA ALA A 55 54.67 10.13 -15.38
C ALA A 55 54.88 9.52 -16.78
N ALA A 56 54.02 8.58 -17.18
CA ALA A 56 54.01 8.02 -18.53
C ALA A 56 53.73 9.08 -19.62
N TYR A 57 52.90 10.09 -19.32
CA TYR A 57 52.60 11.19 -20.25
C TYR A 57 53.74 12.21 -20.37
N LYS A 58 54.41 12.53 -19.26
CA LYS A 58 55.60 13.42 -19.26
C LYS A 58 56.76 12.87 -20.11
N ALA A 59 56.83 11.55 -20.29
CA ALA A 59 57.84 10.91 -21.13
C ALA A 59 57.56 11.01 -22.64
N LYS A 60 56.31 11.25 -23.04
CA LYS A 60 55.88 11.24 -24.47
C LYS A 60 55.43 12.62 -24.98
N VAL A 61 55.08 13.54 -24.09
CA VAL A 61 54.52 14.86 -24.40
C VAL A 61 55.30 15.94 -23.64
N SER A 62 55.34 17.17 -24.16
CA SER A 62 56.01 18.30 -23.50
C SER A 62 55.62 18.43 -22.02
N PRO A 63 56.59 18.41 -21.08
CA PRO A 63 56.33 18.42 -19.64
C PRO A 63 55.48 19.61 -19.17
N ALA A 64 55.66 20.79 -19.79
CA ALA A 64 54.94 22.01 -19.44
C ALA A 64 53.42 21.91 -19.69
N LEU A 65 53.03 21.16 -20.72
CA LEU A 65 51.61 20.93 -21.06
C LEU A 65 50.97 19.93 -20.09
N VAL A 66 51.71 18.87 -19.71
CA VAL A 66 51.21 17.86 -18.78
C VAL A 66 50.99 18.45 -17.38
N ASP A 67 51.88 19.35 -16.94
CA ASP A 67 51.74 20.05 -15.66
C ASP A 67 50.55 21.02 -15.61
N SER A 68 50.19 21.68 -16.72
CA SER A 68 48.99 22.54 -16.75
C SER A 68 47.70 21.71 -16.68
N PHE A 69 47.65 20.57 -17.37
CA PHE A 69 46.51 19.65 -17.31
C PHE A 69 46.34 18.98 -15.96
N GLN A 70 47.44 18.58 -15.31
CA GLN A 70 47.38 18.03 -13.95
C GLN A 70 46.77 19.05 -12.97
N LYS A 71 47.22 20.31 -13.02
CA LYS A 71 46.67 21.38 -12.18
C LYS A 71 45.18 21.63 -12.43
N GLN A 72 44.74 21.62 -13.68
CA GLN A 72 43.32 21.81 -14.02
C GLN A 72 42.46 20.62 -13.61
N TYR A 73 42.98 19.40 -13.74
CA TYR A 73 42.30 18.17 -13.34
C TYR A 73 42.12 18.10 -11.82
N ASP A 74 43.17 18.40 -11.05
CA ASP A 74 43.11 18.40 -9.58
C ASP A 74 42.21 19.53 -9.04
N ALA A 75 42.10 20.64 -9.77
CA ALA A 75 41.19 21.73 -9.44
C ALA A 75 39.72 21.39 -9.73
N PHE A 76 39.45 20.51 -10.70
CA PHE A 76 38.10 20.12 -11.09
C PHE A 76 37.50 19.11 -10.10
N LYS A 77 36.54 19.58 -9.29
CA LYS A 77 35.74 18.71 -8.41
C LYS A 77 34.35 18.54 -9.00
N VAL A 78 33.93 17.29 -9.19
CA VAL A 78 32.56 16.99 -9.65
C VAL A 78 31.57 17.39 -8.54
N PRO A 79 30.64 18.33 -8.81
CA PRO A 79 29.64 18.73 -7.82
C PRO A 79 28.67 17.58 -7.56
N TYR A 80 28.31 17.40 -6.28
CA TYR A 80 27.27 16.44 -5.90
C TYR A 80 25.90 16.97 -6.36
N PRO A 81 24.98 16.12 -6.86
CA PRO A 81 23.65 16.57 -7.25
C PRO A 81 22.91 17.22 -6.06
N SER A 82 22.18 18.31 -6.32
CA SER A 82 21.32 18.93 -5.31
C SER A 82 20.11 18.04 -5.02
N ASP A 83 19.72 18.00 -3.76
CA ASP A 83 18.53 17.28 -3.31
C ASP A 83 17.27 18.13 -3.56
N LYS A 84 16.33 17.59 -4.33
CA LYS A 84 15.06 18.23 -4.68
C LYS A 84 13.84 17.49 -4.13
N TYR A 85 14.00 16.23 -3.71
CA TYR A 85 12.87 15.32 -3.52
C TYR A 85 12.63 14.97 -2.05
N SER A 86 13.60 15.20 -1.15
CA SER A 86 13.42 14.90 0.28
C SER A 86 12.27 15.68 0.93
N ALA A 87 12.03 16.91 0.50
CA ALA A 87 10.90 17.70 0.99
C ALA A 87 9.55 17.14 0.53
N GLU A 88 9.45 16.67 -0.71
CA GLU A 88 8.24 16.05 -1.26
C GLU A 88 7.94 14.69 -0.61
N ILE A 89 8.98 13.92 -0.27
CA ILE A 89 8.80 12.64 0.45
C ILE A 89 8.25 12.89 1.85
N ALA A 90 8.76 13.90 2.56
CA ALA A 90 8.28 14.24 3.90
C ALA A 90 6.81 14.68 3.90
N THR A 91 6.35 15.41 2.88
CA THR A 91 4.94 15.80 2.77
C THR A 91 4.04 14.59 2.47
N GLN A 92 4.48 13.67 1.61
CA GLN A 92 3.76 12.42 1.34
C GLN A 92 3.65 11.54 2.58
N GLU A 93 4.72 11.43 3.37
CA GLU A 93 4.71 10.68 4.64
C GLU A 93 3.69 11.24 5.62
N GLN A 94 3.61 12.57 5.75
CA GLN A 94 2.60 13.21 6.60
C GLN A 94 1.17 13.01 6.11
N GLN A 95 0.94 13.00 4.80
CA GLN A 95 -0.38 12.73 4.22
C GLN A 95 -0.80 11.28 4.47
N ALA A 96 0.08 10.31 4.20
CA ALA A 96 -0.16 8.90 4.46
C ALA A 96 -0.42 8.63 5.95
N ALA A 97 0.31 9.28 6.86
CA ALA A 97 0.07 9.14 8.30
C ALA A 97 -1.35 9.57 8.72
N LYS A 98 -1.89 10.64 8.13
CA LYS A 98 -3.27 11.09 8.38
C LYS A 98 -4.30 10.10 7.84
N GLU A 99 -4.09 9.59 6.63
CA GLU A 99 -4.97 8.58 6.03
C GLU A 99 -5.01 7.28 6.86
N ILE A 100 -3.84 6.84 7.36
CA ILE A 100 -3.73 5.67 8.25
C ILE A 100 -4.52 5.91 9.54
N GLN A 101 -4.38 7.09 10.17
CA GLN A 101 -5.13 7.42 11.39
C GLN A 101 -6.64 7.41 11.15
N ALA A 102 -7.10 8.00 10.04
CA ALA A 102 -8.52 7.98 9.66
C ALA A 102 -9.02 6.55 9.41
N PHE A 103 -8.22 5.72 8.74
CA PHE A 103 -8.55 4.31 8.49
C PHE A 103 -8.65 3.50 9.79
N ILE A 104 -7.72 3.69 10.74
CA ILE A 104 -7.76 3.03 12.05
C ILE A 104 -9.03 3.42 12.81
N ALA A 105 -9.38 4.71 12.84
CA ALA A 105 -10.58 5.18 13.49
C ALA A 105 -11.85 4.53 12.90
N GLY A 106 -12.01 4.57 11.57
CA GLY A 106 -13.16 3.95 10.90
C GLY A 106 -13.18 2.43 11.03
N SER A 107 -12.02 1.76 11.06
CA SER A 107 -11.94 0.32 11.28
C SER A 107 -12.38 -0.05 12.70
N ASN A 108 -11.98 0.72 13.71
CA ASN A 108 -12.39 0.49 15.10
C ASN A 108 -13.91 0.69 15.28
N GLU A 109 -14.51 1.68 14.61
CA GLU A 109 -15.97 1.85 14.61
C GLU A 109 -16.68 0.65 13.98
N ARG A 110 -16.21 0.17 12.82
CA ARG A 110 -16.72 -1.03 12.18
C ARG A 110 -16.61 -2.27 13.07
N ILE A 111 -15.47 -2.44 13.75
CA ILE A 111 -15.25 -3.56 14.68
C ILE A 111 -16.30 -3.51 15.79
N LYS A 112 -16.57 -2.33 16.38
CA LYS A 112 -17.62 -2.18 17.40
C LYS A 112 -19.01 -2.57 16.89
N VAL A 113 -19.39 -2.11 15.70
CA VAL A 113 -20.68 -2.46 15.08
C VAL A 113 -20.78 -3.97 14.84
N ASN A 114 -19.73 -4.58 14.29
CA ASN A 114 -19.71 -6.02 14.03
C ASN A 114 -19.72 -6.84 15.33
N GLN A 115 -19.02 -6.41 16.38
CA GLN A 115 -19.05 -7.06 17.68
C GLN A 115 -20.42 -6.98 18.34
N ALA A 116 -21.12 -5.84 18.24
CA ALA A 116 -22.50 -5.72 18.69
C ALA A 116 -23.43 -6.64 17.89
N GLY A 117 -23.21 -6.78 16.58
CA GLY A 117 -23.92 -7.75 15.75
C GLY A 117 -23.70 -9.20 16.18
N ILE A 118 -22.43 -9.59 16.41
CA ILE A 118 -22.09 -10.94 16.89
C ILE A 118 -22.75 -11.20 18.26
N ALA A 119 -22.65 -10.26 19.20
CA ALA A 119 -23.30 -10.38 20.51
C ALA A 119 -24.82 -10.53 20.39
N LYS A 120 -25.46 -9.83 19.44
CA LYS A 120 -26.88 -10.05 19.15
C LYS A 120 -27.12 -11.49 18.69
N TRP A 121 -26.34 -12.01 17.75
CA TRP A 121 -26.51 -13.37 17.24
C TRP A 121 -26.22 -14.45 18.28
N ASP A 122 -25.28 -14.22 19.20
CA ASP A 122 -24.98 -15.13 20.30
C ASP A 122 -26.10 -15.17 21.36
N ASP A 123 -26.84 -14.07 21.53
CA ASP A 123 -27.98 -13.98 22.44
C ASP A 123 -29.27 -14.59 21.85
N VAL A 124 -29.37 -14.66 20.52
CA VAL A 124 -30.51 -15.30 19.85
C VAL A 124 -30.49 -16.81 20.07
N LEU A 125 -31.60 -17.35 20.57
CA LEU A 125 -31.82 -18.78 20.72
C LEU A 125 -31.66 -19.51 19.37
N PRO A 126 -31.11 -20.73 19.34
CA PRO A 126 -31.11 -21.53 18.12
C PRO A 126 -32.48 -21.59 17.44
N PHE A 127 -32.50 -21.40 16.12
CA PHE A 127 -33.74 -21.31 15.34
C PHE A 127 -34.66 -22.53 15.48
N GLU A 128 -34.12 -23.71 15.78
CA GLU A 128 -34.89 -24.94 15.97
C GLU A 128 -35.73 -24.94 17.26
N GLU A 129 -35.31 -24.17 18.27
CA GLU A 129 -35.96 -24.07 19.58
C GLU A 129 -36.72 -22.75 19.77
N MET A 130 -36.64 -21.84 18.80
CA MET A 130 -37.22 -20.50 18.88
C MET A 130 -38.72 -20.53 18.57
N THR A 131 -39.53 -19.90 19.43
CA THR A 131 -40.96 -19.75 19.16
C THR A 131 -41.23 -18.56 18.22
N LEU A 132 -42.43 -18.50 17.63
CA LEU A 132 -42.82 -17.37 16.78
C LEU A 132 -42.89 -16.04 17.55
N GLU A 133 -43.12 -16.08 18.86
CA GLU A 133 -43.11 -14.90 19.73
C GLU A 133 -41.67 -14.41 19.95
N ASP A 134 -40.74 -15.31 20.28
CA ASP A 134 -39.31 -14.99 20.42
C ASP A 134 -38.70 -14.48 19.10
N PHE A 135 -39.13 -15.06 17.96
CA PHE A 135 -38.72 -14.59 16.64
C PHE A 135 -39.19 -13.17 16.35
N LYS A 136 -40.40 -12.80 16.82
CA LYS A 136 -40.94 -11.44 16.69
C LYS A 136 -40.09 -10.44 17.47
N ASP A 137 -39.64 -10.80 18.67
CA ASP A 137 -38.83 -9.94 19.52
C ASP A 137 -37.39 -9.79 18.99
N ALA A 138 -36.78 -10.88 18.50
CA ALA A 138 -35.41 -10.86 17.96
C ALA A 138 -35.32 -10.23 16.56
N PHE A 139 -36.33 -10.47 15.71
CA PHE A 139 -36.38 -10.07 14.29
C PHE A 139 -37.70 -9.38 13.92
N PRO A 140 -38.01 -8.21 14.50
CA PRO A 140 -39.26 -7.51 14.25
C PRO A 140 -39.47 -7.15 12.77
N GLU A 141 -38.40 -6.89 12.02
CA GLU A 141 -38.46 -6.56 10.58
C GLU A 141 -38.91 -7.73 9.68
N HIS A 142 -38.65 -8.97 10.10
CA HIS A 142 -38.99 -10.17 9.33
C HIS A 142 -40.19 -10.92 9.91
N SER A 143 -40.62 -10.55 11.12
CA SER A 143 -41.79 -11.11 11.77
C SER A 143 -43.09 -10.75 11.04
N LEU A 144 -44.07 -11.65 11.10
CA LEU A 144 -45.42 -11.38 10.60
C LEU A 144 -46.11 -10.39 11.54
N ASP A 145 -46.40 -9.19 11.04
CA ASP A 145 -47.14 -8.17 11.77
C ASP A 145 -48.46 -7.85 11.05
N PHE A 146 -49.51 -8.57 11.39
CA PHE A 146 -50.83 -8.41 10.77
C PHE A 146 -51.48 -7.05 11.04
N ILE A 147 -51.00 -6.28 12.02
CA ILE A 147 -51.55 -4.98 12.39
C ILE A 147 -50.87 -3.87 11.58
N ASN A 148 -49.54 -3.84 11.58
CA ASN A 148 -48.78 -2.75 10.95
C ASN A 148 -48.33 -3.06 9.51
N LYS A 149 -48.14 -4.33 9.15
CA LYS A 149 -47.67 -4.79 7.84
C LYS A 149 -48.50 -6.00 7.36
N PRO A 150 -49.78 -5.80 6.99
CA PRO A 150 -50.65 -6.91 6.58
C PRO A 150 -50.11 -7.57 5.32
N THR A 151 -49.85 -8.86 5.40
CA THR A 151 -49.41 -9.70 4.28
C THR A 151 -50.50 -10.70 3.92
N PHE A 152 -50.58 -11.08 2.63
CA PHE A 152 -51.55 -12.06 2.15
C PHE A 152 -50.99 -13.48 2.32
N TRP A 153 -51.84 -14.43 2.73
CA TRP A 153 -51.47 -15.85 2.80
C TRP A 153 -51.06 -16.36 1.41
N PRO A 154 -49.93 -17.08 1.22
CA PRO A 154 -49.13 -17.85 2.19
C PRO A 154 -47.97 -17.09 2.85
N HIS A 155 -48.00 -15.76 2.87
CA HIS A 155 -46.99 -14.88 3.48
C HIS A 155 -45.57 -15.03 2.90
N THR A 156 -45.45 -15.67 1.75
CA THR A 156 -44.20 -15.71 0.98
C THR A 156 -43.97 -14.35 0.33
N PRO A 157 -42.71 -13.88 0.26
CA PRO A 157 -42.40 -12.61 -0.40
C PRO A 157 -42.93 -12.50 -1.82
N GLU A 158 -42.93 -13.62 -2.56
CA GLU A 158 -43.34 -13.73 -3.97
C GLU A 158 -44.82 -13.43 -4.21
N GLU A 159 -45.68 -13.78 -3.25
CA GLU A 159 -47.12 -13.62 -3.36
C GLU A 159 -47.62 -12.29 -2.75
N GLN A 160 -46.69 -11.44 -2.26
CA GLN A 160 -47.06 -10.12 -1.74
C GLN A 160 -47.22 -9.09 -2.86
N PRO A 161 -48.26 -8.23 -2.80
CA PRO A 161 -48.41 -7.12 -3.74
C PRO A 161 -47.17 -6.21 -3.75
N GLY A 162 -46.54 -6.06 -4.92
CA GLY A 162 -45.34 -5.23 -5.08
C GLY A 162 -44.00 -5.97 -4.97
N TYR A 163 -44.00 -7.30 -4.87
CA TYR A 163 -42.78 -8.10 -4.99
C TYR A 163 -42.05 -7.79 -6.30
N LYS A 164 -40.74 -7.53 -6.18
CA LYS A 164 -39.83 -7.44 -7.31
C LYS A 164 -38.82 -8.57 -7.15
N PRO A 165 -38.69 -9.48 -8.12
CA PRO A 165 -37.71 -10.55 -8.04
C PRO A 165 -36.31 -9.94 -7.87
N PRO A 166 -35.44 -10.54 -7.03
CA PRO A 166 -34.05 -10.13 -6.92
C PRO A 166 -33.41 -10.10 -8.31
N LYS A 167 -32.77 -8.99 -8.69
CA LYS A 167 -32.25 -8.78 -10.04
C LYS A 167 -31.19 -9.79 -10.50
N ASP A 168 -30.70 -10.67 -9.62
CA ASP A 168 -29.54 -11.53 -9.87
C ASP A 168 -29.80 -13.05 -9.77
N GLN A 169 -31.04 -13.55 -9.89
CA GLN A 169 -31.33 -15.01 -9.86
C GLN A 169 -31.90 -15.61 -11.15
N VAL A 170 -31.97 -14.88 -12.27
CA VAL A 170 -32.52 -15.41 -13.54
C VAL A 170 -31.43 -15.89 -14.52
N ALA A 171 -30.23 -16.22 -14.04
CA ALA A 171 -29.14 -16.73 -14.88
C ALA A 171 -28.50 -17.99 -14.31
N ALA A 172 -29.30 -18.97 -13.89
CA ALA A 172 -28.84 -20.35 -13.72
C ALA A 172 -30.04 -21.29 -13.79
N HIS A 173 -30.42 -21.69 -15.00
CA HIS A 173 -30.84 -23.05 -15.37
C HIS A 173 -30.94 -23.15 -16.90
#